data_AF-A0A3B4CFQ0-F1
#
_entry.id   AF-A0A3B4CFQ0-F1
#
_cell.length_a   1.000
_cell.length_b   1.000
_cell.length_c   1.000
_cell.angle_alpha   90.00
_cell.angle_beta   90.00
_cell.angle_gamma   90.00
#
_symmetry.space_group_name_H-M   'P 1'
#
loop_
_entity.id
_entity.type
_entity.pdbx_description
1 polymer ?
#
loop_
_entity_poly.entity_id
_entity_poly.type
_entity_poly.pdbx_seq_one_letter_code
_entity_poly.pdbx_strand_id
1 'polypeptide(L)'
;MDPTNSPLSLSCGKGVSYVCTLLLTCFILLVVRQLVKQRRPRGFPPGPTPLPLIGNILSLASEPHVYMKKQSEVYGQMFSLDLGGISTVILNGYDAIKECLYHQSEVFADRPSLPLFQKMTKMGGLLNCKYGRGWIEHRKLAVNSFRYFGSGEAMFQKISEECMYFVDAIDMYKGKPFNPKHLVTNAVSNVTNLVIFGQRFTYDDRDFQHMIEIFSENVELAASAWAFLYNAFPWFEYLPFGKHQKLFRNANKVYDFLLQIIERFSQGRVQHSPKHYIDAYLDEMEQSANDKGTSFSRENLIFSVGELIIAGTETTTNTLRWAILYLALYPSIQEKVHREIDSVLNGRAPTMEDKQRMPYVEAVLHEVLRFCNIVPLGIFRATSQDAVVRGYTIPRGTMVITNLYSVHFDEKYWNEPAAFCPERFLDSNGNFVRRDAFVPFSAGRRHCLGEQLARMEMFLFFTTLLQKFHLQFPQGSIPSLRPKLGMTLQPLPYSICAIRR
;
A
#
# COMPACT_ATOMS: atom_id res chain seq x y z
N MET A 1 -33.05 48.40 -58.08
CA MET A 1 -32.51 47.23 -58.82
C MET A 1 -31.61 46.50 -57.86
N ASP A 2 -32.03 45.29 -57.52
CA ASP A 2 -31.73 44.55 -56.30
C ASP A 2 -30.29 43.98 -56.18
N PRO A 3 -29.84 43.72 -54.94
CA PRO A 3 -28.47 43.32 -54.64
C PRO A 3 -28.24 41.82 -54.83
N THR A 4 -27.03 41.50 -55.23
CA THR A 4 -26.45 40.17 -55.36
C THR A 4 -26.31 39.47 -54.00
N ASN A 5 -27.22 38.54 -53.70
CA ASN A 5 -27.11 37.64 -52.53
C ASN A 5 -26.32 36.37 -52.90
N SER A 6 -25.32 36.06 -52.07
CA SER A 6 -24.36 34.97 -52.20
C SER A 6 -24.92 33.62 -51.69
N PRO A 7 -24.62 32.46 -52.34
CA PRO A 7 -25.17 31.15 -51.96
C PRO A 7 -24.24 30.33 -51.03
N LEU A 8 -23.52 30.97 -50.09
CA LEU A 8 -22.52 30.29 -49.25
C LEU A 8 -22.94 30.05 -47.78
N SER A 9 -24.10 30.55 -47.33
CA SER A 9 -24.51 30.48 -45.92
C SER A 9 -25.36 29.25 -45.55
N LEU A 10 -25.98 28.54 -46.50
CA LEU A 10 -26.90 27.42 -46.22
C LEU A 10 -26.25 26.03 -46.05
N SER A 11 -25.01 25.84 -46.52
CA SER A 11 -24.32 24.54 -46.41
C SER A 11 -23.76 24.28 -45.00
N CYS A 12 -23.30 25.34 -44.32
CA CYS A 12 -22.66 25.23 -43.01
C CYS A 12 -23.64 24.85 -41.89
N GLY A 13 -24.87 25.38 -41.91
CA GLY A 13 -25.89 25.10 -40.88
C GLY A 13 -26.39 23.65 -40.83
N LYS A 14 -26.50 22.99 -42.00
CA LYS A 14 -26.87 21.57 -42.07
C LYS A 14 -25.74 20.68 -41.55
N GLY A 15 -24.48 20.98 -41.91
CA GLY A 15 -23.30 20.27 -41.42
C GLY A 15 -23.17 20.32 -39.89
N VAL A 16 -23.35 21.51 -39.30
CA VAL A 16 -23.33 21.67 -37.83
C VAL A 16 -24.45 20.87 -37.15
N SER A 17 -25.65 20.86 -37.71
CA SER A 17 -26.79 20.09 -37.17
C SER A 17 -26.54 18.57 -37.20
N TYR A 18 -25.95 18.03 -38.28
CA TYR A 18 -25.58 16.62 -38.37
C TYR A 18 -24.49 16.25 -37.37
N VAL A 19 -23.47 17.10 -37.19
CA VAL A 19 -22.41 16.88 -36.20
C VAL A 19 -22.98 16.90 -34.78
N CYS A 20 -23.84 17.85 -34.45
CA CYS A 20 -24.50 17.90 -33.13
C CYS A 20 -25.38 16.66 -32.87
N THR A 21 -26.12 16.21 -33.88
CA THR A 21 -26.97 15.01 -33.76
C THR A 21 -26.14 13.75 -33.59
N LEU A 22 -25.02 13.63 -34.32
CA LEU A 22 -24.08 12.52 -34.17
C LEU A 22 -23.44 12.50 -32.77
N LEU A 23 -22.97 13.65 -32.28
CA LEU A 23 -22.40 13.78 -30.94
C LEU A 23 -23.41 13.43 -29.85
N LEU A 24 -24.66 13.89 -29.97
CA LEU A 24 -25.73 13.56 -29.04
C LEU A 24 -26.06 12.06 -29.07
N THR A 25 -26.12 11.46 -30.26
CA THR A 25 -26.38 10.01 -30.41
C THR A 25 -25.24 9.19 -29.78
N CYS A 26 -23.99 9.56 -30.06
CA CYS A 26 -22.82 8.95 -29.43
C CYS A 26 -22.85 9.08 -27.90
N PHE A 27 -23.22 10.26 -27.39
CA PHE A 27 -23.35 10.49 -25.95
C PHE A 27 -24.43 9.60 -25.33
N ILE A 28 -25.62 9.51 -25.94
CA ILE A 28 -26.70 8.64 -25.47
C ILE A 28 -26.25 7.17 -25.49
N LEU A 29 -25.58 6.71 -26.55
CA LEU A 29 -25.05 5.35 -26.63
C LEU A 29 -24.03 5.06 -25.54
N LEU A 30 -23.16 6.01 -25.20
CA LEU A 30 -22.20 5.89 -24.11
C LEU A 30 -22.91 5.81 -22.75
N VAL A 31 -23.92 6.64 -22.52
CA VAL A 31 -24.75 6.62 -21.30
C VAL A 31 -25.47 5.27 -21.17
N VAL A 32 -26.14 4.80 -22.22
CA VAL A 32 -26.83 3.51 -22.21
C VAL A 32 -25.86 2.36 -21.95
N ARG A 33 -24.72 2.33 -22.66
CA ARG A 33 -23.65 1.34 -22.43
C ARG A 33 -23.19 1.34 -20.97
N GLN A 34 -23.03 2.52 -20.38
CA GLN A 34 -22.61 2.65 -19.00
C GLN A 34 -23.69 2.12 -18.05
N LEU A 35 -24.96 2.49 -18.24
CA LEU A 35 -26.07 2.00 -17.41
C LEU A 35 -26.25 0.48 -17.51
N VAL A 36 -26.00 -0.11 -18.68
CA VAL A 36 -26.00 -1.56 -18.85
C VAL A 36 -24.88 -2.22 -18.07
N LYS A 37 -23.67 -1.63 -18.05
CA LYS A 37 -22.54 -2.14 -17.25
C LYS A 37 -22.79 -2.14 -15.74
N GLN A 38 -23.57 -1.18 -15.24
CA GLN A 38 -23.91 -1.10 -13.81
C GLN A 38 -24.89 -2.19 -13.35
N ARG A 39 -25.52 -2.93 -14.28
CA ARG A 39 -26.44 -4.00 -13.93
C ARG A 39 -25.68 -5.17 -13.33
N ARG A 40 -26.06 -5.56 -12.11
CA ARG A 40 -25.51 -6.74 -11.45
C ARG A 40 -25.89 -8.01 -12.24
N PRO A 41 -24.94 -8.90 -12.54
CA PRO A 41 -25.24 -10.22 -13.10
C PRO A 41 -26.16 -11.03 -12.18
N ARG A 42 -26.85 -12.02 -12.76
CA ARG A 42 -27.69 -12.94 -11.98
C ARG A 42 -26.81 -13.74 -11.01
N GLY A 43 -27.23 -13.83 -9.74
CA GLY A 43 -26.46 -14.54 -8.70
C GLY A 43 -25.27 -13.76 -8.13
N PHE A 44 -25.04 -12.51 -8.56
CA PHE A 44 -23.97 -11.66 -8.03
C PHE A 44 -24.31 -11.15 -6.62
N PRO A 45 -23.32 -10.86 -5.74
CA PRO A 45 -23.60 -10.37 -4.39
C PRO A 45 -24.46 -9.09 -4.37
N PRO A 46 -25.37 -8.94 -3.39
CA PRO A 46 -26.20 -7.75 -3.25
C PRO A 46 -25.35 -6.53 -2.86
N GLY A 47 -25.92 -5.33 -2.83
CA GLY A 47 -25.22 -4.15 -2.36
C GLY A 47 -26.02 -2.86 -2.54
N PRO A 48 -25.50 -1.72 -2.06
CA PRO A 48 -26.18 -0.45 -2.15
C PRO A 48 -26.51 -0.07 -3.58
N THR A 49 -27.65 0.60 -3.78
CA THR A 49 -28.11 1.01 -5.12
C THR A 49 -27.10 1.97 -5.74
N PRO A 50 -26.58 1.70 -6.95
CA PRO A 50 -25.63 2.59 -7.61
C PRO A 50 -26.32 3.84 -8.16
N LEU A 51 -25.67 5.00 -8.09
CA LEU A 51 -26.10 6.17 -8.85
C LEU A 51 -25.87 5.94 -10.35
N PRO A 52 -26.73 6.48 -11.23
CA PRO A 52 -26.51 6.42 -12.67
C PRO A 52 -25.10 6.89 -13.05
N LEU A 53 -24.46 6.15 -13.96
CA LEU A 53 -23.12 6.40 -14.51
C LEU A 53 -21.95 6.18 -13.54
N ILE A 54 -21.93 6.87 -12.40
CA ILE A 54 -20.81 6.92 -11.46
C ILE A 54 -20.86 5.84 -10.37
N GLY A 55 -22.01 5.18 -10.22
CA GLY A 55 -22.20 4.09 -9.26
C GLY A 55 -22.12 4.56 -7.81
N ASN A 56 -21.29 3.89 -7.03
CA ASN A 56 -21.06 4.14 -5.61
C ASN A 56 -19.76 4.92 -5.35
N ILE A 57 -19.12 5.51 -6.37
CA ILE A 57 -17.85 6.26 -6.20
C ILE A 57 -18.00 7.38 -5.15
N LEU A 58 -19.10 8.14 -5.18
CA LEU A 58 -19.33 9.22 -4.21
C LEU A 58 -19.56 8.69 -2.79
N SER A 59 -20.10 7.49 -2.65
CA SER A 59 -20.27 6.82 -1.34
C SER A 59 -18.92 6.48 -0.70
N LEU A 60 -17.84 6.43 -1.48
CA LEU A 60 -16.47 6.20 -1.02
C LEU A 60 -15.69 7.51 -0.73
N ALA A 61 -16.33 8.68 -0.83
CA ALA A 61 -15.66 9.95 -0.56
C ALA A 61 -15.27 10.15 0.91
N SER A 62 -15.90 9.41 1.84
CA SER A 62 -15.50 9.31 3.25
C SER A 62 -14.37 8.28 3.44
N GLU A 63 -14.08 7.88 4.69
CA GLU A 63 -13.19 6.74 5.00
C GLU A 63 -13.73 5.43 4.36
N PRO A 64 -13.14 4.92 3.26
CA PRO A 64 -13.78 3.89 2.45
C PRO A 64 -13.94 2.56 3.19
N HIS A 65 -12.94 2.20 4.01
CA HIS A 65 -12.93 0.97 4.80
C HIS A 65 -13.99 0.96 5.91
N VAL A 66 -14.24 2.12 6.55
CA VAL A 66 -15.31 2.29 7.53
C VAL A 66 -16.68 2.21 6.84
N TYR A 67 -16.85 2.90 5.70
CA TYR A 67 -18.06 2.79 4.91
C TYR A 67 -18.36 1.34 4.53
N MET A 68 -17.35 0.62 4.00
CA MET A 68 -17.48 -0.78 3.60
C MET A 68 -17.85 -1.69 4.79
N LYS A 69 -17.26 -1.48 5.98
CA LYS A 69 -17.64 -2.21 7.19
C LYS A 69 -19.12 -1.96 7.53
N LYS A 70 -19.57 -0.70 7.54
CA LYS A 70 -20.98 -0.36 7.81
C LYS A 70 -21.94 -0.99 6.79
N GLN A 71 -21.58 -1.01 5.51
CA GLN A 71 -22.40 -1.68 4.49
C GLN A 71 -22.46 -3.21 4.72
N SER A 72 -21.41 -3.82 5.28
CA SER A 72 -21.42 -5.25 5.59
C SER A 72 -22.43 -5.64 6.69
N GLU A 73 -22.81 -4.70 7.56
CA GLU A 73 -23.85 -4.91 8.58
C GLU A 73 -25.26 -5.00 7.94
N VAL A 74 -25.45 -4.43 6.75
CA VAL A 74 -26.72 -4.46 5.99
C VAL A 74 -26.75 -5.59 4.96
N TYR A 75 -25.68 -5.75 4.19
CA TYR A 75 -25.62 -6.68 3.05
C TYR A 75 -24.87 -7.98 3.34
N GLY A 76 -24.34 -8.13 4.55
CA GLY A 76 -23.55 -9.28 4.99
C GLY A 76 -22.05 -9.16 4.67
N GLN A 77 -21.30 -10.20 5.06
CA GLN A 77 -19.83 -10.26 4.93
C GLN A 77 -19.33 -10.13 3.48
N MET A 78 -20.17 -10.43 2.49
CA MET A 78 -19.86 -10.31 1.07
C MET A 78 -20.95 -9.53 0.34
N PHE A 79 -20.59 -8.38 -0.21
CA PHE A 79 -21.51 -7.53 -0.97
C PHE A 79 -20.78 -6.88 -2.16
N SER A 80 -21.51 -6.19 -3.04
CA SER A 80 -20.98 -5.57 -4.23
C SER A 80 -21.16 -4.05 -4.29
N LEU A 81 -20.20 -3.39 -4.92
CA LEU A 81 -20.25 -1.99 -5.32
C LEU A 81 -20.08 -1.88 -6.84
N ASP A 82 -20.75 -0.90 -7.44
CA ASP A 82 -20.43 -0.45 -8.80
C ASP A 82 -19.54 0.78 -8.71
N LEU A 83 -18.32 0.71 -9.25
CA LEU A 83 -17.40 1.85 -9.26
C LEU A 83 -17.29 2.43 -10.66
N GLY A 84 -18.39 3.06 -11.09
CA GLY A 84 -18.51 3.63 -12.44
C GLY A 84 -18.46 2.54 -13.51
N GLY A 85 -19.29 1.51 -13.39
CA GLY A 85 -19.36 0.39 -14.33
C GLY A 85 -18.29 -0.69 -14.11
N ILE A 86 -17.48 -0.58 -13.05
CA ILE A 86 -16.54 -1.61 -12.60
C ILE A 86 -17.21 -2.41 -11.47
N SER A 87 -17.64 -3.63 -11.80
CA SER A 87 -18.20 -4.55 -10.82
C SER A 87 -17.15 -4.95 -9.78
N THR A 88 -17.45 -4.67 -8.51
CA THR A 88 -16.54 -4.87 -7.39
C THR A 88 -17.21 -5.65 -6.28
N VAL A 89 -16.56 -6.70 -5.77
CA VAL A 89 -16.98 -7.45 -4.58
C VAL A 89 -16.13 -7.01 -3.39
N ILE A 90 -16.78 -6.78 -2.25
CA ILE A 90 -16.15 -6.41 -0.99
C ILE A 90 -16.23 -7.62 -0.05
N LEU A 91 -15.09 -8.05 0.48
CA LEU A 91 -14.98 -9.09 1.49
C LEU A 91 -14.74 -8.44 2.86
N ASN A 92 -15.61 -8.75 3.83
CA ASN A 92 -15.53 -8.25 5.20
C ASN A 92 -15.51 -9.39 6.22
N GLY A 93 -14.81 -9.20 7.32
CA GLY A 93 -14.62 -10.19 8.38
C GLY A 93 -13.61 -11.29 8.01
N TYR A 94 -13.12 -11.99 9.03
CA TYR A 94 -12.04 -12.97 8.87
C TYR A 94 -12.45 -14.14 7.96
N ASP A 95 -13.65 -14.67 8.15
CA ASP A 95 -14.09 -15.91 7.48
C ASP A 95 -14.21 -15.75 5.96
N ALA A 96 -14.81 -14.65 5.49
CA ALA A 96 -14.99 -14.42 4.05
C ALA A 96 -13.64 -14.18 3.36
N ILE A 97 -12.73 -13.45 4.01
CA ILE A 97 -11.39 -13.22 3.48
C ILE A 97 -10.57 -14.51 3.47
N LYS A 98 -10.65 -15.33 4.52
CA LYS A 98 -9.96 -16.64 4.59
C LYS A 98 -10.47 -17.59 3.50
N GLU A 99 -11.78 -17.67 3.31
CA GLU A 99 -12.39 -18.50 2.27
C GLU A 99 -11.87 -18.16 0.86
N CYS A 100 -11.86 -16.87 0.50
CA CYS A 100 -11.39 -16.44 -0.82
C CYS A 100 -9.86 -16.53 -0.97
N LEU A 101 -9.09 -16.00 -0.02
CA LEU A 101 -7.65 -15.86 -0.19
C LEU A 101 -6.86 -17.13 0.15
N TYR A 102 -7.39 -17.98 1.03
CA TYR A 102 -6.73 -19.22 1.44
C TYR A 102 -7.35 -20.45 0.76
N HIS A 103 -8.65 -20.69 0.90
CA HIS A 103 -9.27 -21.90 0.31
C HIS A 103 -9.40 -21.82 -1.22
N GLN A 104 -9.58 -20.62 -1.79
CA GLN A 104 -9.67 -20.40 -3.23
C GLN A 104 -8.48 -19.57 -3.76
N SER A 105 -7.29 -19.78 -3.21
CA SER A 105 -6.14 -18.88 -3.39
C SER A 105 -5.74 -18.62 -4.85
N GLU A 106 -5.84 -19.64 -5.73
CA GLU A 106 -5.52 -19.50 -7.17
C GLU A 106 -6.51 -18.59 -7.90
N VAL A 107 -7.78 -18.65 -7.51
CA VAL A 107 -8.87 -17.89 -8.13
C VAL A 107 -8.75 -16.41 -7.78
N PHE A 108 -8.44 -16.09 -6.52
CA PHE A 108 -8.38 -14.72 -6.01
C PHE A 108 -6.96 -14.11 -6.00
N ALA A 109 -5.99 -14.74 -6.67
CA ALA A 109 -4.62 -14.24 -6.74
C ALA A 109 -4.36 -13.19 -7.84
N ASP A 110 -5.33 -12.94 -8.74
CA ASP A 110 -5.14 -12.02 -9.86
C ASP A 110 -5.28 -10.54 -9.45
N ARG A 111 -4.96 -9.63 -10.37
CA ARG A 111 -5.06 -8.18 -10.23
C ARG A 111 -6.09 -7.60 -11.19
N PRO A 112 -6.89 -6.59 -10.76
CA PRO A 112 -7.86 -5.97 -11.64
C PRO A 112 -7.13 -5.18 -12.73
N SER A 113 -7.56 -5.34 -13.98
CA SER A 113 -7.00 -4.63 -15.14
C SER A 113 -7.50 -3.18 -15.20
N LEU A 114 -7.25 -2.40 -14.14
CA LEU A 114 -7.67 -1.01 -14.07
C LEU A 114 -6.81 -0.15 -15.02
N PRO A 115 -7.41 0.83 -15.73
CA PRO A 115 -6.67 1.74 -16.61
C PRO A 115 -5.45 2.37 -15.95
N LEU A 116 -5.56 2.76 -14.68
CA LEU A 116 -4.44 3.29 -13.90
C LEU A 116 -3.28 2.30 -13.81
N PHE A 117 -3.54 1.04 -13.45
CA PHE A 117 -2.49 0.03 -13.29
C PHE A 117 -1.88 -0.37 -14.64
N GLN A 118 -2.70 -0.42 -15.69
CA GLN A 118 -2.23 -0.63 -17.06
C GLN A 118 -1.30 0.49 -17.52
N LYS A 119 -1.65 1.75 -17.26
CA LYS A 119 -0.81 2.90 -17.63
C LYS A 119 0.49 2.95 -16.83
N MET A 120 0.46 2.62 -15.54
CA MET A 120 1.63 2.71 -14.67
C MET A 120 2.63 1.56 -14.87
N THR A 121 2.14 0.34 -15.08
CA THR A 121 2.99 -0.87 -15.03
C THR A 121 2.72 -1.88 -16.14
N LYS A 122 1.77 -1.61 -17.06
CA LYS A 122 1.28 -2.58 -18.07
C LYS A 122 0.83 -3.91 -17.48
N MET A 123 0.43 -3.92 -16.20
CA MET A 123 0.16 -5.14 -15.43
C MET A 123 1.37 -6.11 -15.35
N GLY A 124 2.59 -5.57 -15.45
CA GLY A 124 3.86 -6.23 -15.23
C GLY A 124 4.43 -5.97 -13.83
N GLY A 125 5.75 -6.00 -13.69
CA GLY A 125 6.43 -5.87 -12.40
C GLY A 125 6.07 -7.00 -11.44
N LEU A 126 5.75 -6.66 -10.19
CA LEU A 126 5.52 -7.59 -9.10
C LEU A 126 4.19 -7.33 -8.36
N LEU A 127 3.95 -6.10 -7.90
CA LEU A 127 2.85 -5.76 -7.00
C LEU A 127 1.51 -5.81 -7.73
N ASN A 128 1.42 -5.19 -8.91
CA ASN A 128 0.22 -5.15 -9.77
C ASN A 128 0.25 -6.17 -10.92
N CYS A 129 1.29 -7.00 -11.01
CA CYS A 129 1.41 -7.99 -12.07
C CYS A 129 0.21 -8.95 -12.11
N LYS A 130 -0.24 -9.34 -13.32
CA LYS A 130 -1.24 -10.41 -13.50
C LYS A 130 -0.77 -11.73 -12.89
N TYR A 131 -1.70 -12.52 -12.35
CA TYR A 131 -1.36 -13.84 -11.83
C TYR A 131 -1.01 -14.79 -12.97
N GLY A 132 0.17 -15.40 -12.89
CA GLY A 132 0.71 -16.26 -13.92
C GLY A 132 2.23 -16.34 -13.84
N ARG A 133 2.85 -16.86 -14.90
CA ARG A 133 4.29 -17.09 -14.99
C ARG A 133 5.11 -15.86 -14.59
N GLY A 134 4.80 -14.69 -15.15
CA GLY A 134 5.59 -13.49 -14.88
C GLY A 134 5.58 -13.07 -13.41
N TRP A 135 4.41 -13.06 -12.77
CA TRP A 135 4.34 -12.79 -11.33
C TRP A 135 5.12 -13.83 -10.51
N ILE A 136 5.07 -15.12 -10.89
CA ILE A 136 5.81 -16.19 -10.18
C ILE A 136 7.32 -15.95 -10.29
N GLU A 137 7.83 -15.62 -11.48
CA GLU A 137 9.24 -15.29 -11.73
C GLU A 137 9.71 -14.13 -10.85
N HIS A 138 9.04 -12.98 -10.94
CA HIS A 138 9.37 -11.78 -10.16
C HIS A 138 9.22 -12.01 -8.66
N ARG A 139 8.17 -12.72 -8.22
CA ARG A 139 7.93 -13.03 -6.81
C ARG A 139 9.03 -13.93 -6.26
N LYS A 140 9.43 -14.96 -7.01
CA LYS A 140 10.49 -15.89 -6.60
C LYS A 140 11.82 -15.16 -6.47
N LEU A 141 12.18 -14.36 -7.47
CA LEU A 141 13.41 -13.56 -7.43
C LEU A 141 13.41 -12.64 -6.22
N ALA A 142 12.36 -11.83 -6.03
CA ALA A 142 12.29 -10.90 -4.92
C ALA A 142 12.31 -11.60 -3.53
N VAL A 143 11.59 -12.72 -3.36
CA VAL A 143 11.64 -13.49 -2.10
C VAL A 143 13.05 -14.01 -1.83
N ASN A 144 13.70 -14.57 -2.86
CA ASN A 144 15.05 -15.09 -2.74
C ASN A 144 16.06 -13.98 -2.43
N SER A 145 15.98 -12.84 -3.11
CA SER A 145 16.85 -11.69 -2.87
C SER A 145 16.65 -11.09 -1.47
N PHE A 146 15.42 -10.95 -0.99
CA PHE A 146 15.16 -10.47 0.38
C PHE A 146 15.66 -11.47 1.43
N ARG A 147 15.58 -12.78 1.15
CA ARG A 147 16.17 -13.79 2.03
C ARG A 147 17.70 -13.74 2.02
N TYR A 148 18.30 -13.62 0.85
CA TYR A 148 19.74 -13.72 0.69
C TYR A 148 20.47 -12.44 1.09
N PHE A 149 20.00 -11.27 0.64
CA PHE A 149 20.61 -9.96 0.94
C PHE A 149 20.00 -9.30 2.18
N GLY A 150 18.74 -9.59 2.49
CA GLY A 150 17.98 -8.93 3.56
C GLY A 150 17.85 -9.73 4.85
N SER A 151 18.51 -10.88 4.96
CA SER A 151 18.49 -11.72 6.17
C SER A 151 19.91 -12.07 6.61
N GLY A 152 20.04 -12.53 7.85
CA GLY A 152 21.32 -12.96 8.43
C GLY A 152 22.04 -11.84 9.17
N GLU A 153 23.17 -12.21 9.76
CA GLU A 153 23.93 -11.38 10.70
C GLU A 153 24.45 -10.07 10.06
N ALA A 154 24.95 -10.15 8.82
CA ALA A 154 25.46 -8.97 8.11
C ALA A 154 24.35 -7.92 7.84
N MET A 155 23.15 -8.35 7.48
CA MET A 155 22.03 -7.42 7.30
C MET A 155 21.56 -6.86 8.65
N PHE A 156 21.51 -7.70 9.68
CA PHE A 156 21.16 -7.26 11.03
C PHE A 156 22.10 -6.16 11.54
N GLN A 157 23.41 -6.30 11.33
CA GLN A 157 24.39 -5.27 11.67
C GLN A 157 24.10 -3.95 10.96
N LYS A 158 23.84 -3.98 9.65
CA LYS A 158 23.49 -2.78 8.87
C LYS A 158 22.19 -2.11 9.32
N ILE A 159 21.17 -2.89 9.72
CA ILE A 159 19.93 -2.32 10.28
C ILE A 159 20.20 -1.69 11.64
N SER A 160 21.04 -2.31 12.46
CA SER A 160 21.44 -1.77 13.76
C SER A 160 22.22 -0.47 13.60
N GLU A 161 23.12 -0.37 12.61
CA GLU A 161 23.80 0.87 12.23
C GLU A 161 22.79 1.96 11.81
N GLU A 162 21.81 1.61 10.97
CA GLU A 162 20.77 2.55 10.55
C GLU A 162 19.88 3.00 11.72
N CYS A 163 19.61 2.14 12.70
CA CYS A 163 18.94 2.51 13.95
C CYS A 163 19.75 3.54 14.74
N MET A 164 21.09 3.42 14.75
CA MET A 164 21.96 4.39 15.41
C MET A 164 22.00 5.73 14.66
N TYR A 165 22.12 5.73 13.33
CA TYR A 165 22.00 6.96 12.54
C TYR A 165 20.66 7.68 12.78
N PHE A 166 19.57 6.91 12.89
CA PHE A 166 18.24 7.43 13.20
C PHE A 166 18.18 8.07 14.60
N VAL A 167 18.72 7.40 15.62
CA VAL A 167 18.79 7.92 17.00
C VAL A 167 19.66 9.18 17.07
N ASP A 168 20.83 9.18 16.44
CA ASP A 168 21.74 10.33 16.43
C ASP A 168 21.09 11.54 15.77
N ALA A 169 20.36 11.34 14.67
CA ALA A 169 19.60 12.39 14.01
C ALA A 169 18.45 12.95 14.89
N ILE A 170 17.84 12.13 15.73
CA ILE A 170 16.86 12.59 16.72
C ILE A 170 17.53 13.37 17.86
N ASP A 171 18.69 12.90 18.36
CA ASP A 171 19.46 13.58 19.42
C ASP A 171 19.85 15.02 19.04
N MET A 172 20.05 15.29 17.75
CA MET A 172 20.32 16.65 17.24
C MET A 172 19.23 17.67 17.58
N TYR A 173 17.98 17.24 17.77
CA TYR A 173 16.89 18.13 18.17
C TYR A 173 16.97 18.53 19.65
N LYS A 174 17.76 17.84 20.48
CA LYS A 174 17.98 18.16 21.90
C LYS A 174 16.67 18.35 22.69
N GLY A 175 15.71 17.44 22.49
CA GLY A 175 14.40 17.49 23.12
C GLY A 175 13.41 18.52 22.55
N LYS A 176 13.81 19.31 21.52
CA LYS A 176 12.90 20.25 20.86
C LYS A 176 11.84 19.51 20.03
N PRO A 177 10.63 20.09 19.88
CA PRO A 177 9.60 19.53 19.00
C PRO A 177 10.06 19.35 17.56
N PHE A 178 9.76 18.21 16.96
CA PHE A 178 9.99 17.95 15.53
C PHE A 178 8.96 16.98 14.95
N ASN A 179 8.80 17.01 13.63
CA ASN A 179 7.96 16.03 12.93
C ASN A 179 8.80 14.79 12.56
N PRO A 180 8.43 13.58 13.03
CA PRO A 180 9.25 12.39 12.81
C PRO A 180 9.21 11.85 11.38
N LYS A 181 8.31 12.34 10.51
CA LYS A 181 8.06 11.75 9.19
C LYS A 181 9.33 11.55 8.37
N HIS A 182 10.11 12.61 8.14
CA HIS A 182 11.27 12.53 7.25
C HIS A 182 12.38 11.62 7.79
N LEU A 183 12.70 11.69 9.09
CA LEU A 183 13.72 10.83 9.70
C LEU A 183 13.32 9.35 9.63
N VAL A 184 12.06 9.03 9.97
CA VAL A 184 11.56 7.65 9.90
C VAL A 184 11.56 7.16 8.45
N THR A 185 11.10 7.97 7.50
CA THR A 185 11.13 7.62 6.06
C THR A 185 12.54 7.31 5.58
N ASN A 186 13.52 8.16 5.93
CA ASN A 186 14.90 7.96 5.51
C ASN A 186 15.49 6.67 6.10
N ALA A 187 15.29 6.44 7.40
CA ALA A 187 15.83 5.27 8.08
C ALA A 187 15.25 3.95 7.53
N VAL A 188 13.93 3.89 7.38
CA VAL A 188 13.22 2.71 6.84
C VAL A 188 13.58 2.46 5.37
N SER A 189 13.57 3.50 4.55
CA SER A 189 13.90 3.34 3.12
C SER A 189 15.32 2.83 2.93
N ASN A 190 16.28 3.26 3.77
CA ASN A 190 17.64 2.77 3.74
C ASN A 190 17.76 1.25 3.96
N VAL A 191 16.95 0.66 4.84
CA VAL A 191 16.92 -0.80 5.01
C VAL A 191 16.53 -1.51 3.72
N THR A 192 15.52 -1.00 3.03
CA THR A 192 15.10 -1.55 1.72
C THR A 192 16.16 -1.28 0.64
N ASN A 193 16.79 -0.11 0.64
CA ASN A 193 17.84 0.27 -0.30
C ASN A 193 19.08 -0.62 -0.18
N LEU A 194 19.43 -1.06 1.02
CA LEU A 194 20.53 -2.03 1.22
C LEU A 194 20.27 -3.36 0.50
N VAL A 195 19.02 -3.81 0.43
CA VAL A 195 18.64 -5.03 -0.29
C VAL A 195 18.61 -4.80 -1.81
N ILE A 196 18.13 -3.64 -2.24
CA ILE A 196 17.88 -3.35 -3.66
C ILE A 196 19.13 -2.86 -4.39
N PHE A 197 19.85 -1.93 -3.77
CA PHE A 197 21.00 -1.21 -4.31
C PHE A 197 22.32 -1.60 -3.63
N GLY A 198 22.28 -2.38 -2.54
CA GLY A 198 23.48 -2.73 -1.78
C GLY A 198 24.04 -1.61 -0.90
N GLN A 199 23.43 -0.41 -0.94
CA GLN A 199 23.90 0.77 -0.21
C GLN A 199 22.75 1.62 0.35
N ARG A 200 23.08 2.45 1.34
CA ARG A 200 22.20 3.47 1.91
C ARG A 200 22.38 4.83 1.23
N PHE A 201 21.39 5.71 1.38
CA PHE A 201 21.50 7.14 1.06
C PHE A 201 21.63 7.94 2.36
N THR A 202 22.32 9.08 2.30
CA THR A 202 22.44 9.98 3.44
C THR A 202 21.12 10.70 3.71
N TYR A 203 20.92 11.18 4.94
CA TYR A 203 19.71 11.93 5.30
C TYR A 203 19.66 13.34 4.70
N ASP A 204 20.69 13.75 3.98
CA ASP A 204 20.75 15.02 3.25
C ASP A 204 20.55 14.82 1.73
N ASP A 205 20.38 13.59 1.25
CA ASP A 205 20.12 13.29 -0.16
C ASP A 205 18.71 13.77 -0.55
N ARG A 206 18.65 15.01 -1.06
CA ARG A 206 17.40 15.68 -1.42
C ARG A 206 16.72 15.04 -2.62
N ASP A 207 17.48 14.44 -3.54
CA ASP A 207 16.92 13.87 -4.75
C ASP A 207 16.18 12.57 -4.43
N PHE A 208 16.79 11.69 -3.62
CA PHE A 208 16.13 10.48 -3.14
C PHE A 208 14.90 10.80 -2.28
N GLN A 209 15.01 11.78 -1.37
CA GLN A 209 13.88 12.22 -0.55
C GLN A 209 12.72 12.76 -1.38
N HIS A 210 13.03 13.58 -2.38
CA HIS A 210 12.02 14.12 -3.26
C HIS A 210 11.33 13.02 -4.07
N MET A 211 12.08 12.02 -4.56
CA MET A 211 11.53 10.86 -5.24
C MET A 211 10.54 10.09 -4.35
N ILE A 212 10.93 9.78 -3.10
CA ILE A 212 10.04 9.10 -2.16
C ILE A 212 8.79 9.95 -1.84
N GLU A 213 8.94 11.26 -1.69
CA GLU A 213 7.81 12.15 -1.41
C GLU A 213 6.76 12.14 -2.54
N ILE A 214 7.18 12.30 -3.80
CA ILE A 214 6.25 12.28 -4.93
C ILE A 214 5.67 10.87 -5.19
N PHE A 215 6.41 9.82 -4.82
CA PHE A 215 5.93 8.45 -4.91
C PHE A 215 4.89 8.15 -3.81
N SER A 216 5.14 8.59 -2.58
CA SER A 216 4.18 8.55 -1.46
C SER A 216 2.90 9.33 -1.81
N GLU A 217 3.04 10.49 -2.44
CA GLU A 217 1.90 11.24 -2.95
C GLU A 217 1.08 10.42 -3.97
N ASN A 218 1.72 9.66 -4.86
CA ASN A 218 0.98 8.79 -5.79
C ASN A 218 0.18 7.69 -5.08
N VAL A 219 0.69 7.14 -3.98
CA VAL A 219 -0.05 6.16 -3.14
C VAL A 219 -1.30 6.79 -2.53
N GLU A 220 -1.24 8.05 -2.14
CA GLU A 220 -2.40 8.83 -1.68
C GLU A 220 -3.38 9.12 -2.83
N LEU A 221 -2.88 9.65 -3.95
CA LEU A 221 -3.69 10.03 -5.10
C LEU A 221 -4.42 8.84 -5.72
N ALA A 222 -3.85 7.64 -5.65
CA ALA A 222 -4.46 6.40 -6.15
C ALA A 222 -5.78 6.04 -5.44
N ALA A 223 -6.01 6.52 -4.21
CA ALA A 223 -7.26 6.32 -3.48
C ALA A 223 -8.25 7.50 -3.66
N SER A 224 -7.92 8.51 -4.45
CA SER A 224 -8.78 9.67 -4.65
C SER A 224 -9.96 9.39 -5.58
N ALA A 225 -11.06 10.15 -5.43
CA ALA A 225 -12.21 10.07 -6.34
C ALA A 225 -11.81 10.28 -7.81
N TRP A 226 -10.81 11.12 -8.08
CA TRP A 226 -10.26 11.31 -9.44
C TRP A 226 -9.64 10.03 -10.02
N ALA A 227 -8.96 9.23 -9.21
CA ALA A 227 -8.40 7.95 -9.65
C ALA A 227 -9.51 6.93 -9.97
N PHE A 228 -10.55 6.86 -9.13
CA PHE A 228 -11.73 6.02 -9.42
C PHE A 228 -12.47 6.47 -10.69
N LEU A 229 -12.65 7.78 -10.88
CA LEU A 229 -13.24 8.34 -12.09
C LEU A 229 -12.39 8.04 -13.33
N TYR A 230 -11.07 8.19 -13.26
CA TYR A 230 -10.18 7.81 -14.36
C TYR A 230 -10.28 6.32 -14.70
N ASN A 231 -10.35 5.45 -13.69
CA ASN A 231 -10.50 4.02 -13.90
C ASN A 231 -11.86 3.66 -14.53
N ALA A 232 -12.94 4.34 -14.13
CA ALA A 232 -14.26 4.16 -14.72
C ALA A 232 -14.35 4.73 -16.15
N PHE A 233 -13.70 5.87 -16.37
CA PHE A 233 -13.80 6.70 -17.57
C PHE A 233 -12.40 7.08 -18.08
N PRO A 234 -11.69 6.18 -18.78
CA PRO A 234 -10.31 6.41 -19.21
C PRO A 234 -10.12 7.67 -20.07
N TRP A 235 -11.16 8.13 -20.76
CA TRP A 235 -11.12 9.37 -21.55
C TRP A 235 -10.88 10.63 -20.69
N PHE A 236 -10.99 10.55 -19.36
CA PHE A 236 -10.52 11.60 -18.44
C PHE A 236 -9.02 11.89 -18.61
N GLU A 237 -8.26 11.00 -19.26
CA GLU A 237 -6.87 11.24 -19.64
C GLU A 237 -6.65 12.54 -20.41
N TYR A 238 -7.60 12.94 -21.24
CA TYR A 238 -7.49 14.13 -22.08
C TYR A 238 -7.83 15.43 -21.34
N LEU A 239 -8.37 15.35 -20.12
CA LEU A 239 -8.66 16.53 -19.30
C LEU A 239 -7.35 17.05 -18.68
N PRO A 240 -6.94 18.31 -18.92
CA PRO A 240 -5.65 18.82 -18.45
C PRO A 240 -5.60 19.13 -16.95
N PHE A 241 -6.73 18.98 -16.24
CA PHE A 241 -6.89 19.25 -14.81
C PHE A 241 -7.33 18.00 -14.05
N GLY A 242 -7.06 17.96 -12.75
CA GLY A 242 -7.43 16.85 -11.86
C GLY A 242 -6.23 16.18 -11.21
N LYS A 243 -6.50 15.40 -10.16
CA LYS A 243 -5.46 14.72 -9.37
C LYS A 243 -4.77 13.59 -10.14
N HIS A 244 -5.42 12.98 -11.14
CA HIS A 244 -4.84 11.93 -11.98
C HIS A 244 -3.68 12.45 -12.85
N GLN A 245 -3.76 13.69 -13.35
CA GLN A 245 -2.65 14.30 -14.10
C GLN A 245 -1.41 14.52 -13.22
N LYS A 246 -1.62 14.91 -11.95
CA LYS A 246 -0.52 15.00 -10.98
C LYS A 246 0.11 13.64 -10.74
N LEU A 247 -0.70 12.60 -10.58
CA LEU A 247 -0.24 11.22 -10.43
C LEU A 247 0.65 10.80 -11.61
N PHE A 248 0.22 11.03 -12.85
CA PHE A 248 1.00 10.67 -14.04
C PHE A 248 2.32 11.43 -14.14
N ARG A 249 2.32 12.74 -13.86
CA ARG A 249 3.54 13.55 -13.85
C ARG A 249 4.54 13.07 -12.79
N ASN A 250 4.05 12.77 -11.59
CA ASN A 250 4.87 12.20 -10.53
C ASN A 250 5.43 10.83 -10.93
N ALA A 251 4.60 9.97 -11.53
CA ALA A 251 5.01 8.63 -11.98
C ALA A 251 6.13 8.69 -13.03
N ASN A 252 6.06 9.61 -13.99
CA ASN A 252 7.13 9.80 -14.98
C ASN A 252 8.44 10.24 -14.31
N LYS A 253 8.39 11.21 -13.37
CA LYS A 253 9.58 11.64 -12.62
C LYS A 253 10.21 10.50 -11.81
N VAL A 254 9.38 9.70 -11.15
CA VAL A 254 9.85 8.51 -10.42
C VAL A 254 10.49 7.51 -11.38
N TYR A 255 9.87 7.25 -12.53
CA TYR A 255 10.40 6.34 -13.54
C TYR A 255 11.78 6.79 -14.04
N ASP A 256 11.93 8.08 -14.39
CA ASP A 256 13.20 8.64 -14.87
C ASP A 256 14.29 8.56 -13.80
N PHE A 257 13.96 8.86 -12.54
CA PHE A 257 14.89 8.73 -11.42
C PHE A 257 15.31 7.27 -11.20
N LEU A 258 14.37 6.33 -11.20
CA LEU A 258 14.65 4.91 -11.04
C LEU A 258 15.48 4.35 -12.19
N LEU A 259 15.24 4.82 -13.42
CA LEU A 259 16.05 4.44 -14.58
C LEU A 259 17.52 4.83 -14.36
N GLN A 260 17.76 6.10 -14.00
CA GLN A 260 19.12 6.62 -13.74
C GLN A 260 19.79 5.88 -12.58
N ILE A 261 19.04 5.61 -11.51
CA ILE A 261 19.60 4.95 -10.34
C ILE A 261 19.96 3.50 -10.62
N ILE A 262 19.09 2.77 -11.33
CA ILE A 262 19.36 1.37 -11.73
C ILE A 262 20.59 1.31 -12.65
N GLU A 263 20.71 2.24 -13.60
CA GLU A 263 21.90 2.34 -14.44
C GLU A 263 23.16 2.54 -13.60
N ARG A 264 23.16 3.51 -12.70
CA ARG A 264 24.28 3.78 -11.79
C ARG A 264 24.68 2.55 -10.97
N PHE A 265 23.71 1.84 -10.41
CA PHE A 265 23.97 0.66 -9.56
C PHE A 265 24.32 -0.60 -10.33
N SER A 266 24.03 -0.64 -11.63
CA SER A 266 24.49 -1.73 -12.50
C SER A 266 25.95 -1.57 -12.95
N GLN A 267 26.57 -0.40 -12.73
CA GLN A 267 27.97 -0.16 -13.09
C GLN A 267 28.92 -1.00 -12.22
N GLY A 268 29.81 -1.75 -12.85
CA GLY A 268 30.76 -2.61 -12.13
C GLY A 268 30.16 -3.92 -11.61
N ARG A 269 28.96 -4.30 -12.08
CA ARG A 269 28.36 -5.62 -11.84
C ARG A 269 29.32 -6.73 -12.27
N VAL A 270 29.44 -7.76 -11.45
CA VAL A 270 30.14 -9.01 -11.77
C VAL A 270 29.10 -10.09 -12.02
N GLN A 271 29.16 -10.69 -13.20
CA GLN A 271 28.18 -11.70 -13.63
C GLN A 271 28.16 -12.90 -12.68
N HIS A 272 26.97 -13.42 -12.35
CA HIS A 272 26.76 -14.58 -11.47
C HIS A 272 27.26 -14.40 -10.03
N SER A 273 27.57 -13.18 -9.61
CA SER A 273 27.94 -12.85 -8.24
C SER A 273 27.15 -11.62 -7.76
N PRO A 274 25.82 -11.76 -7.64
CA PRO A 274 24.95 -10.61 -7.38
C PRO A 274 25.16 -10.10 -5.96
N LYS A 275 25.30 -8.77 -5.81
CA LYS A 275 25.46 -8.12 -4.49
C LYS A 275 24.15 -7.58 -3.92
N HIS A 276 23.16 -7.39 -4.78
CA HIS A 276 21.84 -6.84 -4.45
C HIS A 276 20.79 -7.25 -5.49
N TYR A 277 19.53 -6.88 -5.26
CA TYR A 277 18.39 -7.26 -6.12
C TYR A 277 18.59 -6.91 -7.59
N ILE A 278 19.13 -5.73 -7.91
CA ILE A 278 19.36 -5.31 -9.30
C ILE A 278 20.31 -6.27 -10.02
N ASP A 279 21.42 -6.66 -9.39
CA ASP A 279 22.36 -7.61 -10.01
C ASP A 279 21.70 -8.96 -10.25
N ALA A 280 20.96 -9.46 -9.25
CA ALA A 280 20.26 -10.73 -9.35
C ALA A 280 19.21 -10.72 -10.47
N TYR A 281 18.52 -9.59 -10.66
CA TYR A 281 17.58 -9.43 -11.75
C TYR A 281 18.28 -9.41 -13.12
N LEU A 282 19.40 -8.70 -13.23
CA LEU A 282 20.18 -8.65 -14.46
C LEU A 282 20.77 -10.04 -14.81
N ASP A 283 21.18 -10.83 -13.80
CA ASP A 283 21.57 -12.23 -13.99
C ASP A 283 20.43 -13.07 -14.58
N GLU A 284 19.20 -12.92 -14.07
CA GLU A 284 18.01 -13.61 -14.60
C GLU A 284 17.68 -13.17 -16.04
N MET A 285 17.84 -11.88 -16.36
CA MET A 285 17.65 -11.39 -17.73
C MET A 285 18.63 -12.03 -18.72
N GLU A 286 19.88 -12.19 -18.33
CA GLU A 286 20.90 -12.83 -19.17
C GLU A 286 20.66 -14.34 -19.31
N GLN A 287 20.35 -15.02 -18.20
CA GLN A 287 20.07 -16.46 -18.19
C GLN A 287 18.81 -16.82 -19.00
N SER A 288 17.82 -15.92 -19.04
CA SER A 288 16.57 -16.12 -19.78
C SER A 288 16.55 -15.45 -21.16
N ALA A 289 17.68 -14.96 -21.68
CA ALA A 289 17.74 -14.20 -22.94
C ALA A 289 17.16 -14.95 -24.15
N ASN A 290 17.24 -16.28 -24.18
CA ASN A 290 16.70 -17.11 -25.26
C ASN A 290 15.23 -17.54 -25.02
N ASP A 291 14.68 -17.31 -23.83
CA ASP A 291 13.30 -17.66 -23.50
C ASP A 291 12.36 -16.50 -23.85
N LYS A 292 11.72 -16.59 -25.02
CA LYS A 292 10.73 -15.59 -25.48
C LYS A 292 9.51 -15.45 -24.56
N GLY A 293 9.27 -16.41 -23.66
CA GLY A 293 8.19 -16.38 -22.69
C GLY A 293 8.56 -15.80 -21.32
N THR A 294 9.82 -15.41 -21.12
CA THR A 294 10.26 -14.78 -19.86
C THR A 294 9.61 -13.42 -19.68
N SER A 295 9.31 -13.08 -18.43
CA SER A 295 8.83 -11.75 -18.06
C SER A 295 9.94 -10.80 -17.61
N PHE A 296 11.18 -11.29 -17.50
CA PHE A 296 12.32 -10.45 -17.13
C PHE A 296 12.63 -9.46 -18.26
N SER A 297 12.48 -8.18 -17.96
CA SER A 297 12.79 -7.07 -18.87
C SER A 297 13.27 -5.87 -18.08
N ARG A 298 13.93 -4.93 -18.78
CA ARG A 298 14.38 -3.67 -18.19
C ARG A 298 13.22 -2.83 -17.66
N GLU A 299 12.09 -2.84 -18.36
CA GLU A 299 10.88 -2.16 -17.93
C GLU A 299 10.32 -2.79 -16.63
N ASN A 300 10.23 -4.12 -16.57
CA ASN A 300 9.78 -4.81 -15.36
C ASN A 300 10.78 -4.70 -14.19
N LEU A 301 12.07 -4.47 -14.45
CA LEU A 301 13.07 -4.18 -13.42
C LEU A 301 12.75 -2.85 -12.75
N ILE A 302 12.50 -1.80 -13.54
CA ILE A 302 12.15 -0.47 -13.02
C ILE A 302 10.85 -0.54 -12.21
N PHE A 303 9.83 -1.24 -12.72
CA PHE A 303 8.57 -1.41 -12.00
C PHE A 303 8.75 -2.17 -10.68
N SER A 304 9.41 -3.34 -10.71
CA SER A 304 9.60 -4.15 -9.51
C SER A 304 10.46 -3.43 -8.45
N VAL A 305 11.52 -2.73 -8.85
CA VAL A 305 12.34 -1.90 -7.95
C VAL A 305 11.49 -0.81 -7.31
N GLY A 306 10.74 -0.04 -8.11
CA GLY A 306 9.88 1.02 -7.60
C GLY A 306 8.81 0.49 -6.63
N GLU A 307 8.17 -0.62 -6.98
CA GLU A 307 7.17 -1.30 -6.15
C GLU A 307 7.75 -1.80 -4.82
N LEU A 308 8.96 -2.36 -4.81
CA LEU A 308 9.62 -2.82 -3.58
C LEU A 308 10.00 -1.64 -2.67
N ILE A 309 10.55 -0.55 -3.24
CA ILE A 309 10.91 0.66 -2.48
C ILE A 309 9.69 1.27 -1.80
N ILE A 310 8.62 1.54 -2.56
CA ILE A 310 7.45 2.20 -2.00
C ILE A 310 6.70 1.29 -1.01
N ALA A 311 6.64 -0.03 -1.27
CA ALA A 311 5.99 -0.97 -0.38
C ALA A 311 6.71 -1.07 0.97
N GLY A 312 8.04 -1.15 0.99
CA GLY A 312 8.84 -1.18 2.23
C GLY A 312 8.80 0.16 2.95
N THR A 313 9.01 1.25 2.23
CA THR A 313 9.13 2.59 2.81
C THR A 313 7.81 3.08 3.39
N GLU A 314 6.73 3.11 2.60
CA GLU A 314 5.47 3.73 3.02
C GLU A 314 4.82 2.97 4.20
N THR A 315 4.87 1.63 4.19
CA THR A 315 4.15 0.82 5.18
C THR A 315 4.84 0.79 6.54
N THR A 316 6.14 0.51 6.59
CA THR A 316 6.90 0.45 7.85
C THR A 316 7.03 1.85 8.45
N THR A 317 7.25 2.89 7.62
CA THR A 317 7.26 4.28 8.09
C THR A 317 5.96 4.65 8.80
N ASN A 318 4.81 4.38 8.17
CA ASN A 318 3.53 4.73 8.77
C ASN A 318 3.24 3.90 10.02
N THR A 319 3.72 2.65 10.09
CA THR A 319 3.61 1.84 11.30
C THR A 319 4.40 2.45 12.47
N LEU A 320 5.67 2.81 12.25
CA LEU A 320 6.50 3.45 13.27
C LEU A 320 5.96 4.83 13.67
N ARG A 321 5.45 5.61 12.70
CA ARG A 321 4.82 6.90 12.99
C ARG A 321 3.54 6.75 13.81
N TRP A 322 2.74 5.71 13.59
CA TRP A 322 1.60 5.42 14.47
C TRP A 322 2.07 4.97 15.85
N ALA A 323 3.08 4.10 15.92
CA ALA A 323 3.65 3.64 17.19
C ALA A 323 4.16 4.81 18.07
N ILE A 324 4.94 5.73 17.49
CA ILE A 324 5.42 6.96 18.14
C ILE A 324 4.24 7.78 18.67
N LEU A 325 3.21 7.99 17.85
CA LEU A 325 2.03 8.77 18.21
C LEU A 325 1.29 8.12 19.39
N TYR A 326 0.99 6.82 19.32
CA TYR A 326 0.22 6.12 20.34
C TYR A 326 1.00 5.99 21.67
N LEU A 327 2.32 5.83 21.63
CA LEU A 327 3.11 5.80 22.86
C LEU A 327 3.20 7.15 23.57
N ALA A 328 3.29 8.24 22.81
CA ALA A 328 3.22 9.58 23.37
C ALA A 328 1.82 9.89 23.92
N LEU A 329 0.78 9.30 23.32
CA LEU A 329 -0.61 9.44 23.78
C LEU A 329 -0.90 8.60 25.03
N TYR A 330 -0.23 7.46 25.20
CA TYR A 330 -0.41 6.54 26.32
C TYR A 330 0.91 6.34 27.09
N PRO A 331 1.33 7.30 27.93
CA PRO A 331 2.58 7.22 28.70
C PRO A 331 2.68 5.96 29.57
N SER A 332 1.56 5.45 30.08
CA SER A 332 1.54 4.21 30.88
C SER A 332 1.92 2.96 30.06
N ILE A 333 1.54 2.91 28.78
CA ILE A 333 1.96 1.85 27.86
C ILE A 333 3.46 2.01 27.56
N GLN A 334 3.91 3.25 27.35
CA GLN A 334 5.30 3.57 27.09
C GLN A 334 6.21 3.19 28.27
N GLU A 335 5.80 3.44 29.52
CA GLU A 335 6.52 3.00 30.72
C GLU A 335 6.66 1.48 30.80
N LYS A 336 5.59 0.72 30.51
CA LYS A 336 5.67 -0.75 30.50
C LYS A 336 6.66 -1.25 29.44
N VAL A 337 6.66 -0.63 28.25
CA VAL A 337 7.67 -0.92 27.21
C VAL A 337 9.07 -0.60 27.71
N HIS A 338 9.29 0.56 28.33
CA HIS A 338 10.60 0.91 28.89
C HIS A 338 11.08 -0.10 29.94
N ARG A 339 10.22 -0.49 30.89
CA ARG A 339 10.56 -1.47 31.94
C ARG A 339 10.98 -2.82 31.33
N GLU A 340 10.27 -3.30 30.31
CA GLU A 340 10.62 -4.56 29.64
C GLU A 340 11.95 -4.43 28.88
N ILE A 341 12.13 -3.34 28.13
CA ILE A 341 13.39 -3.05 27.41
C ILE A 341 14.57 -3.00 28.39
N ASP A 342 14.45 -2.26 29.49
CA ASP A 342 15.51 -2.11 30.46
C ASP A 342 15.86 -3.46 31.11
N SER A 343 14.85 -4.26 31.48
CA SER A 343 15.04 -5.57 32.11
C SER A 343 15.73 -6.59 31.20
N VAL A 344 15.43 -6.60 29.89
CA VAL A 344 15.96 -7.60 28.96
C VAL A 344 17.31 -7.19 28.39
N LEU A 345 17.52 -5.88 28.14
CA LEU A 345 18.73 -5.38 27.50
C LEU A 345 19.82 -5.01 28.50
N ASN A 346 19.49 -4.50 29.68
CA ASN A 346 20.46 -3.99 30.66
C ASN A 346 21.49 -3.03 30.01
N GLY A 347 21.00 -2.14 29.14
CA GLY A 347 21.83 -1.12 28.45
C GLY A 347 22.51 -1.55 27.14
N ARG A 348 22.54 -2.85 26.80
CA ARG A 348 23.11 -3.31 25.51
C ARG A 348 22.19 -2.98 24.32
N ALA A 349 22.72 -3.00 23.10
CA ALA A 349 21.91 -2.80 21.89
C ALA A 349 20.88 -3.93 21.69
N PRO A 350 19.67 -3.64 21.18
CA PRO A 350 18.67 -4.67 20.88
C PRO A 350 19.14 -5.61 19.77
N THR A 351 18.81 -6.90 19.89
CA THR A 351 19.01 -7.91 18.85
C THR A 351 17.73 -8.67 18.54
N MET A 352 17.69 -9.40 17.42
CA MET A 352 16.49 -10.16 17.07
C MET A 352 16.20 -11.34 17.99
N GLU A 353 17.21 -11.89 18.70
CA GLU A 353 16.98 -12.91 19.73
C GLU A 353 16.20 -12.36 20.93
N ASP A 354 16.26 -11.04 21.18
CA ASP A 354 15.58 -10.41 22.31
C ASP A 354 14.07 -10.39 22.17
N LYS A 355 13.60 -10.44 20.92
CA LYS A 355 12.18 -10.37 20.60
C LYS A 355 11.35 -11.39 21.40
N GLN A 356 11.84 -12.63 21.53
CA GLN A 356 11.15 -13.69 22.26
C GLN A 356 11.04 -13.43 23.77
N ARG A 357 11.91 -12.55 24.31
CA ARG A 357 11.94 -12.15 25.72
C ARG A 357 11.22 -10.83 25.98
N MET A 358 10.66 -10.19 24.94
CA MET A 358 9.94 -8.92 25.03
C MET A 358 8.48 -9.06 24.55
N PRO A 359 7.66 -9.89 25.20
CA PRO A 359 6.29 -10.13 24.80
C PRO A 359 5.42 -8.86 24.81
N TYR A 360 5.65 -7.90 25.71
CA TYR A 360 4.87 -6.66 25.76
C TYR A 360 5.21 -5.72 24.60
N VAL A 361 6.48 -5.58 24.22
CA VAL A 361 6.91 -4.88 22.99
C VAL A 361 6.25 -5.52 21.76
N GLU A 362 6.28 -6.85 21.66
CA GLU A 362 5.65 -7.55 20.54
C GLU A 362 4.14 -7.31 20.52
N ALA A 363 3.48 -7.35 21.67
CA ALA A 363 2.06 -7.04 21.83
C ALA A 363 1.71 -5.60 21.39
N VAL A 364 2.51 -4.61 21.76
CA VAL A 364 2.31 -3.21 21.35
C VAL A 364 2.44 -3.06 19.84
N LEU A 365 3.48 -3.62 19.21
CA LEU A 365 3.67 -3.54 17.76
C LEU A 365 2.52 -4.23 17.00
N HIS A 366 2.03 -5.37 17.50
CA HIS A 366 0.86 -6.04 16.93
C HIS A 366 -0.41 -5.21 17.10
N GLU A 367 -0.59 -4.55 18.25
CA GLU A 367 -1.75 -3.69 18.46
C GLU A 367 -1.72 -2.44 17.59
N VAL A 368 -0.55 -1.84 17.34
CA VAL A 368 -0.40 -0.75 16.36
C VAL A 368 -0.85 -1.20 14.97
N LEU A 369 -0.37 -2.36 14.50
CA LEU A 369 -0.75 -2.90 13.19
C LEU A 369 -2.25 -3.22 13.08
N ARG A 370 -2.82 -3.86 14.12
CA ARG A 370 -4.25 -4.21 14.18
C ARG A 370 -5.12 -2.98 14.22
N PHE A 371 -4.80 -2.01 15.08
CA PHE A 371 -5.65 -0.85 15.34
C PHE A 371 -5.55 0.19 14.23
N CYS A 372 -4.33 0.52 13.81
CA CYS A 372 -4.09 1.63 12.88
C CYS A 372 -4.30 1.25 11.41
N ASN A 373 -4.35 -0.06 11.09
CA ASN A 373 -4.68 -0.58 9.75
C ASN A 373 -3.94 0.13 8.61
N ILE A 374 -2.62 0.07 8.61
CA ILE A 374 -1.78 0.80 7.65
C ILE A 374 -2.20 0.52 6.21
N VAL A 375 -2.68 -0.70 5.89
CA VAL A 375 -3.23 -1.04 4.56
C VAL A 375 -4.67 -1.55 4.72
N PRO A 376 -5.68 -0.68 4.92
CA PRO A 376 -6.98 -1.07 5.46
C PRO A 376 -7.82 -1.90 4.48
N LEU A 377 -7.62 -1.71 3.17
CA LEU A 377 -8.33 -2.41 2.09
C LEU A 377 -7.45 -3.41 1.33
N GLY A 378 -6.24 -3.69 1.85
CA GLY A 378 -5.22 -4.44 1.12
C GLY A 378 -4.88 -3.79 -0.23
N ILE A 379 -4.29 -4.59 -1.13
CA ILE A 379 -4.17 -4.23 -2.55
C ILE A 379 -5.22 -5.04 -3.31
N PHE A 380 -6.00 -4.36 -4.15
CA PHE A 380 -7.15 -4.96 -4.85
C PHE A 380 -6.78 -6.23 -5.61
N ARG A 381 -7.64 -7.24 -5.48
CA ARG A 381 -7.55 -8.53 -6.18
C ARG A 381 -8.50 -8.53 -7.38
N ALA A 382 -8.36 -9.53 -8.22
CA ALA A 382 -9.39 -9.92 -9.18
C ALA A 382 -9.53 -11.43 -9.22
N THR A 383 -10.69 -11.90 -9.68
CA THR A 383 -10.90 -13.32 -9.96
C THR A 383 -10.23 -13.70 -11.29
N SER A 384 -9.39 -14.74 -11.29
CA SER A 384 -8.72 -15.25 -12.50
C SER A 384 -9.65 -16.05 -13.40
N GLN A 385 -10.74 -16.58 -12.82
CA GLN A 385 -11.80 -17.37 -13.44
C GLN A 385 -13.13 -17.11 -12.71
N ASP A 386 -14.25 -17.64 -13.25
CA ASP A 386 -15.53 -17.59 -12.54
C ASP A 386 -15.44 -18.36 -11.22
N ALA A 387 -16.05 -17.82 -10.17
CA ALA A 387 -16.00 -18.36 -8.82
C ALA A 387 -17.40 -18.43 -8.20
N VAL A 388 -17.58 -19.37 -7.27
CA VAL A 388 -18.76 -19.41 -6.40
C VAL A 388 -18.29 -19.31 -4.96
N VAL A 389 -18.81 -18.31 -4.24
CA VAL A 389 -18.49 -18.10 -2.83
C VAL A 389 -19.79 -17.79 -2.09
N ARG A 390 -20.09 -18.55 -1.04
CA ARG A 390 -21.29 -18.34 -0.21
C ARG A 390 -22.60 -18.26 -1.00
N GLY A 391 -22.71 -19.06 -2.05
CA GLY A 391 -23.89 -19.10 -2.93
C GLY A 391 -23.95 -17.98 -3.98
N TYR A 392 -22.99 -17.04 -3.99
CA TYR A 392 -22.88 -16.01 -5.01
C TYR A 392 -21.95 -16.41 -6.14
N THR A 393 -22.34 -16.08 -7.37
CA THR A 393 -21.51 -16.22 -8.57
C THR A 393 -20.71 -14.95 -8.79
N ILE A 394 -19.38 -15.07 -8.89
CA ILE A 394 -18.45 -13.97 -9.12
C ILE A 394 -17.75 -14.22 -10.46
N PRO A 395 -18.11 -13.48 -11.53
CA PRO A 395 -17.50 -13.66 -12.84
C PRO A 395 -15.99 -13.37 -12.84
N ARG A 396 -15.26 -13.97 -13.78
CA ARG A 396 -13.86 -13.69 -14.06
C ARG A 396 -13.61 -12.19 -14.26
N GLY A 397 -12.49 -11.71 -13.71
CA GLY A 397 -12.04 -10.33 -13.84
C GLY A 397 -12.77 -9.35 -12.91
N THR A 398 -13.73 -9.83 -12.10
CA THR A 398 -14.39 -9.01 -11.07
C THR A 398 -13.34 -8.51 -10.09
N MET A 399 -13.36 -7.21 -9.80
CA MET A 399 -12.46 -6.63 -8.79
C MET A 399 -12.92 -7.08 -7.40
N VAL A 400 -11.97 -7.48 -6.55
CA VAL A 400 -12.24 -7.95 -5.19
C VAL A 400 -11.42 -7.10 -4.21
N ILE A 401 -12.11 -6.43 -3.29
CA ILE A 401 -11.50 -5.64 -2.23
C ILE A 401 -11.58 -6.42 -0.92
N THR A 402 -10.44 -6.60 -0.26
CA THR A 402 -10.33 -7.29 1.03
C THR A 402 -10.28 -6.25 2.13
N ASN A 403 -11.39 -6.03 2.84
CA ASN A 403 -11.45 -5.05 3.92
C ASN A 403 -10.74 -5.59 5.17
N LEU A 404 -9.41 -5.49 5.21
CA LEU A 404 -8.58 -5.95 6.34
C LEU A 404 -8.93 -5.21 7.64
N TYR A 405 -9.33 -3.94 7.54
CA TYR A 405 -9.87 -3.18 8.67
C TYR A 405 -11.07 -3.89 9.32
N SER A 406 -12.01 -4.41 8.52
CA SER A 406 -13.15 -5.15 9.07
C SER A 406 -12.75 -6.44 9.79
N VAL A 407 -11.63 -7.08 9.42
CA VAL A 407 -11.12 -8.27 10.12
C VAL A 407 -10.56 -7.90 11.48
N HIS A 408 -9.79 -6.81 11.54
CA HIS A 408 -9.18 -6.31 12.76
C HIS A 408 -10.17 -5.65 13.71
N PHE A 409 -11.38 -5.35 13.23
CA PHE A 409 -12.51 -4.81 13.99
C PHE A 409 -13.71 -5.78 14.05
N ASP A 410 -13.47 -7.07 13.76
CA ASP A 410 -14.50 -8.10 13.83
C ASP A 410 -14.72 -8.52 15.29
N GLU A 411 -15.87 -8.14 15.85
CA GLU A 411 -16.23 -8.43 17.25
C GLU A 411 -16.34 -9.94 17.54
N LYS A 412 -16.45 -10.78 16.50
CA LYS A 412 -16.36 -12.25 16.66
C LYS A 412 -14.97 -12.71 17.13
N TYR A 413 -13.91 -11.97 16.78
CA TYR A 413 -12.51 -12.35 17.06
C TYR A 413 -11.79 -11.40 18.01
N TRP A 414 -12.32 -10.20 18.21
CA TRP A 414 -11.68 -9.14 18.99
C TRP A 414 -12.65 -8.57 20.03
N ASN A 415 -12.31 -8.70 21.30
CA ASN A 415 -13.02 -8.02 22.38
C ASN A 415 -12.68 -6.52 22.36
N GLU A 416 -13.68 -5.64 22.41
CA GLU A 416 -13.50 -4.18 22.36
C GLU A 416 -12.53 -3.73 21.25
N PRO A 417 -12.83 -4.01 19.97
CA PRO A 417 -11.90 -3.77 18.87
C PRO A 417 -11.54 -2.30 18.69
N ALA A 418 -12.40 -1.39 19.15
CA ALA A 418 -12.23 0.06 19.10
C ALA A 418 -11.29 0.61 20.20
N ALA A 419 -10.88 -0.20 21.17
CA ALA A 419 -9.89 0.20 22.18
C ALA A 419 -8.48 -0.23 21.76
N PHE A 420 -7.51 0.69 21.90
CA PHE A 420 -6.09 0.38 21.78
C PHE A 420 -5.61 -0.30 23.06
N CYS A 421 -5.43 -1.63 23.01
CA CYS A 421 -5.14 -2.46 24.18
C CYS A 421 -4.11 -3.53 23.81
N PRO A 422 -2.79 -3.30 24.03
CA PRO A 422 -1.74 -4.28 23.78
C PRO A 422 -1.98 -5.61 24.49
N GLU A 423 -2.55 -5.58 25.70
CA GLU A 423 -2.80 -6.75 26.55
C GLU A 423 -3.64 -7.83 25.86
N ARG A 424 -4.40 -7.51 24.79
CA ARG A 424 -5.14 -8.51 24.00
C ARG A 424 -4.25 -9.55 23.30
N PHE A 425 -2.98 -9.22 23.10
CA PHE A 425 -1.98 -10.11 22.53
C PHE A 425 -1.18 -10.85 23.60
N LEU A 426 -1.57 -10.80 24.87
CA LEU A 426 -0.93 -11.53 25.96
C LEU A 426 -1.88 -12.60 26.53
N ASP A 427 -1.30 -13.72 26.99
CA ASP A 427 -2.00 -14.69 27.84
C ASP A 427 -1.97 -14.26 29.33
N SER A 428 -2.59 -15.07 30.19
CA SER A 428 -2.61 -14.83 31.64
C SER A 428 -1.23 -14.86 32.31
N ASN A 429 -0.23 -15.43 31.65
CA ASN A 429 1.16 -15.51 32.13
C ASN A 429 2.02 -14.36 31.57
N GLY A 430 1.45 -13.48 30.74
CA GLY A 430 2.17 -12.39 30.08
C GLY A 430 2.96 -12.81 28.84
N ASN A 431 2.77 -14.03 28.32
CA ASN A 431 3.40 -14.44 27.07
C ASN A 431 2.65 -13.89 25.86
N PHE A 432 3.38 -13.58 24.79
CA PHE A 432 2.77 -13.15 23.53
C PHE A 432 1.98 -14.28 22.87
N VAL A 433 0.75 -13.99 22.45
CA VAL A 433 -0.15 -14.90 21.75
C VAL A 433 -0.52 -14.32 20.39
N ARG A 434 -0.18 -15.06 19.33
CA ARG A 434 -0.60 -14.74 17.97
C ARG A 434 -2.09 -15.02 17.80
N ARG A 435 -2.82 -14.11 17.15
CA ARG A 435 -4.25 -14.26 16.82
C ARG A 435 -4.41 -14.64 15.34
N ASP A 436 -5.29 -15.60 15.05
CA ASP A 436 -5.57 -16.02 13.67
C ASP A 436 -6.17 -14.90 12.82
N ALA A 437 -7.03 -14.07 13.42
CA ALA A 437 -7.65 -12.90 12.78
C ALA A 437 -6.70 -11.69 12.67
N PHE A 438 -5.40 -11.86 12.94
CA PHE A 438 -4.39 -10.83 12.73
C PHE A 438 -3.76 -10.97 11.33
N VAL A 439 -4.22 -10.15 10.38
CA VAL A 439 -3.87 -10.24 8.95
C VAL A 439 -3.43 -8.90 8.32
N PRO A 440 -2.60 -8.06 8.98
CA PRO A 440 -2.15 -6.79 8.38
C PRO A 440 -1.29 -6.99 7.12
N PHE A 441 -0.72 -8.18 6.96
CA PHE A 441 0.09 -8.57 5.80
C PHE A 441 -0.70 -9.33 4.72
N SER A 442 -2.04 -9.29 4.79
CA SER A 442 -2.95 -10.07 3.93
C SER A 442 -2.73 -11.59 4.08
N ALA A 443 -3.28 -12.38 3.15
CA ALA A 443 -3.18 -13.83 3.13
C ALA A 443 -3.12 -14.37 1.69
N GLY A 444 -2.88 -15.68 1.56
CA GLY A 444 -2.88 -16.40 0.28
C GLY A 444 -1.59 -16.21 -0.55
N ARG A 445 -1.67 -16.49 -1.85
CA ARG A 445 -0.52 -16.41 -2.80
C ARG A 445 0.17 -15.05 -2.79
N ARG A 446 -0.57 -14.00 -2.46
CA ARG A 446 -0.13 -12.61 -2.55
C ARG A 446 -0.06 -11.93 -1.19
N HIS A 447 0.19 -12.69 -0.12
CA HIS A 447 0.58 -12.13 1.17
C HIS A 447 1.86 -11.29 1.03
N CYS A 448 2.08 -10.38 1.97
CA CYS A 448 3.22 -9.46 1.92
C CYS A 448 4.55 -10.22 1.73
N LEU A 449 5.34 -9.80 0.74
CA LEU A 449 6.67 -10.36 0.50
C LEU A 449 7.62 -10.02 1.65
N GLY A 450 7.57 -8.76 2.08
CA GLY A 450 8.49 -8.19 3.06
C GLY A 450 8.06 -8.34 4.51
N GLU A 451 7.10 -9.23 4.84
CA GLU A 451 6.61 -9.37 6.23
C GLU A 451 7.75 -9.61 7.22
N GLN A 452 8.68 -10.51 6.90
CA GLN A 452 9.81 -10.81 7.77
C GLN A 452 10.72 -9.60 8.00
N LEU A 453 11.08 -8.89 6.92
CA LEU A 453 11.92 -7.70 6.98
C LEU A 453 11.22 -6.58 7.76
N ALA A 454 9.95 -6.31 7.47
CA ALA A 454 9.16 -5.29 8.16
C ALA A 454 9.05 -5.58 9.67
N ARG A 455 8.87 -6.85 10.07
CA ARG A 455 8.85 -7.25 11.49
C ARG A 455 10.18 -7.00 12.19
N MET A 456 11.29 -7.25 11.51
CA MET A 456 12.63 -6.95 12.01
C MET A 456 12.84 -5.45 12.15
N GLU A 457 12.54 -4.67 11.11
CA GLU A 457 12.64 -3.21 11.14
C GLU A 457 11.79 -2.60 12.25
N MET A 458 10.51 -2.96 12.32
CA MET A 458 9.61 -2.45 13.36
C MET A 458 10.15 -2.74 14.75
N PHE A 459 10.60 -3.96 15.01
CA PHE A 459 11.13 -4.33 16.32
C PHE A 459 12.41 -3.55 16.66
N LEU A 460 13.40 -3.52 15.77
CA LEU A 460 14.71 -2.90 16.05
C LEU A 460 14.61 -1.38 16.14
N PHE A 461 13.91 -0.71 15.21
CA PHE A 461 13.73 0.74 15.29
C PHE A 461 12.93 1.16 16.52
N PHE A 462 11.84 0.44 16.83
CA PHE A 462 10.99 0.76 17.99
C PHE A 462 11.73 0.56 19.32
N THR A 463 12.40 -0.58 19.50
CA THR A 463 13.14 -0.87 20.73
C THR A 463 14.35 0.04 20.90
N THR A 464 15.10 0.30 19.84
CA THR A 464 16.25 1.22 19.89
C THR A 464 15.81 2.64 20.22
N LEU A 465 14.72 3.13 19.61
CA LEU A 465 14.16 4.45 19.90
C LEU A 465 13.76 4.58 21.37
N LEU A 466 13.00 3.62 21.90
CA LEU A 466 12.47 3.69 23.28
C LEU A 466 13.48 3.29 24.34
N GLN A 467 14.54 2.57 23.97
CA GLN A 467 15.68 2.42 24.86
C GLN A 467 16.31 3.78 25.16
N LYS A 468 16.39 4.66 24.16
CA LYS A 468 17.12 5.93 24.28
C LYS A 468 16.26 7.11 24.69
N PHE A 469 14.98 7.11 24.35
CA PHE A 469 14.13 8.29 24.50
C PHE A 469 12.80 8.01 25.18
N HIS A 470 12.35 8.98 25.96
CA HIS A 470 10.97 9.18 26.34
C HIS A 470 10.31 10.11 25.32
N LEU A 471 9.19 9.67 24.76
CA LEU A 471 8.42 10.38 23.72
C LEU A 471 7.21 11.06 24.35
N GLN A 472 7.06 12.36 24.10
CA GLN A 472 5.91 13.12 24.56
C GLN A 472 5.49 14.17 23.54
N PHE A 473 4.23 14.57 23.57
CA PHE A 473 3.76 15.70 22.79
C PHE A 473 4.30 17.03 23.36
N PRO A 474 4.58 18.03 22.50
CA PRO A 474 4.84 19.39 22.96
C PRO A 474 3.69 19.90 23.85
N GLN A 475 4.01 20.70 24.87
CA GLN A 475 3.01 21.22 25.80
C GLN A 475 1.89 21.96 25.05
N GLY A 476 0.64 21.65 25.40
CA GLY A 476 -0.55 22.26 24.79
C GLY A 476 -0.92 21.73 23.40
N SER A 477 -0.18 20.74 22.86
CA SER A 477 -0.55 20.10 21.60
C SER A 477 -1.44 18.88 21.81
N ILE A 478 -2.52 18.80 21.04
CA ILE A 478 -3.41 17.63 20.97
C ILE A 478 -3.34 17.12 19.52
N PRO A 479 -2.76 15.94 19.26
CA PRO A 479 -2.67 15.43 17.90
C PRO A 479 -4.05 15.00 17.39
N SER A 480 -4.28 15.12 16.08
CA SER A 480 -5.41 14.46 15.44
C SER A 480 -5.12 12.98 15.26
N LEU A 481 -6.06 12.13 15.68
CA LEU A 481 -6.00 10.68 15.45
C LEU A 481 -6.64 10.27 14.12
N ARG A 482 -7.23 11.22 13.39
CA ARG A 482 -7.84 10.93 12.08
C ARG A 482 -6.73 10.62 11.07
N PRO A 483 -6.82 9.50 10.33
CA PRO A 483 -5.83 9.18 9.33
C PRO A 483 -5.95 10.11 8.13
N LYS A 484 -4.83 10.42 7.49
CA LYS A 484 -4.84 10.93 6.12
C LYS A 484 -5.21 9.77 5.20
N LEU A 485 -6.24 9.97 4.38
CA LEU A 485 -6.76 8.96 3.47
C LEU A 485 -5.80 8.70 2.31
N GLY A 486 -5.59 7.42 1.99
CA GLY A 486 -4.78 6.93 0.90
C GLY A 486 -5.00 5.43 0.70
N MET A 487 -4.21 4.80 -0.18
CA MET A 487 -4.13 3.34 -0.20
C MET A 487 -3.53 2.80 1.12
N THR A 488 -2.73 3.63 1.80
CA THR A 488 -2.26 3.43 3.16
C THR A 488 -2.87 4.47 4.12
N LEU A 489 -3.02 4.13 5.40
CA LEU A 489 -3.42 5.06 6.45
C LEU A 489 -2.19 5.59 7.17
N GLN A 490 -1.96 6.90 7.05
CA GLN A 490 -0.88 7.60 7.74
C GLN A 490 -1.43 8.61 8.74
N PRO A 491 -0.73 8.88 9.85
CA PRO A 491 -1.13 9.96 10.72
C PRO A 491 -0.94 11.31 10.01
N LEU A 492 -1.83 12.27 10.31
CA LEU A 492 -1.62 13.67 9.95
C LEU A 492 -0.29 14.19 10.52
N PRO A 493 0.29 15.27 9.99
CA PRO A 493 1.49 15.87 10.57
C PRO A 493 1.30 16.16 12.07
N TYR A 494 2.21 15.66 12.88
CA TYR A 494 2.28 15.94 14.32
C TYR A 494 3.75 16.17 14.70
N SER A 495 3.96 16.91 15.78
CA SER A 495 5.28 17.11 16.36
C SER A 495 5.42 16.30 17.64
N ILE A 496 6.62 15.81 17.91
CA ILE A 496 6.97 15.06 19.12
C ILE A 496 8.24 15.66 19.73
N CYS A 497 8.37 15.56 21.05
CA CYS A 497 9.62 15.77 21.76
C CYS A 497 10.19 14.39 22.14
N ALA A 498 11.45 14.14 21.80
CA ALA A 498 12.19 12.96 22.24
C ALA A 498 13.22 13.38 23.31
N ILE A 499 12.98 12.99 24.56
CA ILE A 499 13.81 13.34 25.72
C ILE A 499 14.70 12.15 26.05
N ARG A 500 16.01 12.35 26.13
CA ARG A 500 16.96 11.26 26.46
C ARG A 500 16.64 10.65 27.83
N ARG A 501 16.66 9.32 27.90
CA ARG A 501 16.47 8.53 29.14
C ARG A 501 17.78 8.26 29.86
#